data_AF-A0A7W0YPK9-F1
#
_entry.id   AF-A0A7W0YPK9-F1
#
_cell.length_a   1.000
_cell.length_b   1.000
_cell.length_c   1.000
_cell.angle_alpha   90.00
_cell.angle_beta   90.00
_cell.angle_gamma   90.00
#
_symmetry.space_group_name_H-M   'P 1'
#
loop_
_entity.id
_entity.type
_entity.pdbx_description
1 polymer ?
#
loop_
_entity_poly.entity_id
_entity_poly.type
_entity_poly.pdbx_seq_one_letter_code
_entity_poly.pdbx_strand_id
1 'polypeptide(L)'
;TSVLDAMARGIPVASTSAGGLPEMLHQGAGVLVPPRNPEALAGAVQRILCDPDLRRSLVERASRVVEEFSAERMAAEVRSVYRSCAPLIDGS
;
A
#
# COMPACT_ATOMS: atom_id res chain seq x y z
N THR A 1 12.56 -6.28 2.02
CA THR A 1 11.13 -6.53 2.26
C THR A 1 10.39 -5.21 2.18
N SER A 2 9.43 -5.08 1.27
CA SER A 2 8.65 -3.85 1.08
C SER A 2 7.40 -3.81 1.99
N VAL A 3 6.68 -2.69 1.98
CA VAL A 3 5.36 -2.59 2.66
C VAL A 3 4.33 -3.52 2.01
N LEU A 4 4.31 -3.60 0.68
CA LEU A 4 3.44 -4.51 -0.07
C LEU A 4 3.72 -5.99 0.28
N ASP A 5 4.99 -6.36 0.44
CA ASP A 5 5.39 -7.71 0.86
C ASP A 5 4.86 -8.09 2.25
N ALA A 6 4.79 -7.12 3.16
CA ALA A 6 4.25 -7.31 4.50
C ALA A 6 2.73 -7.47 4.45
N MET A 7 2.05 -6.59 3.69
CA MET A 7 0.61 -6.64 3.48
C MET A 7 0.15 -7.95 2.85
N ALA A 8 0.87 -8.43 1.82
CA ALA A 8 0.58 -9.71 1.15
C ALA A 8 0.72 -10.92 2.09
N ARG A 9 1.50 -10.79 3.17
CA ARG A 9 1.65 -11.81 4.22
C ARG A 9 0.67 -11.64 5.37
N GLY A 10 -0.28 -10.70 5.26
CA GLY A 10 -1.23 -10.38 6.34
C GLY A 10 -0.58 -9.74 7.56
N ILE A 11 0.57 -9.08 7.37
CA ILE A 11 1.27 -8.36 8.45
C ILE A 11 0.75 -6.91 8.46
N PRO A 12 0.13 -6.44 9.56
CA PRO A 12 -0.33 -5.05 9.67
C PRO A 12 0.86 -4.08 9.69
N VAL A 13 0.68 -2.91 9.07
CA VAL A 13 1.76 -1.92 8.87
C VAL A 13 1.46 -0.63 9.64
N ALA A 14 2.45 -0.16 10.40
CA ALA A 14 2.51 1.20 10.91
C ALA A 14 3.67 1.93 10.24
N SER A 15 3.43 3.14 9.73
CA SER A 15 4.47 3.93 9.07
C SER A 15 4.24 5.43 9.22
N THR A 16 5.26 6.22 8.89
CA THR A 16 5.15 7.68 8.82
C THR A 16 4.47 8.12 7.53
N SER A 17 3.83 9.30 7.54
CA SER A 17 3.20 9.90 6.35
C SER A 17 4.20 10.51 5.35
N ALA A 18 5.28 9.79 5.03
CA ALA A 18 6.32 10.20 4.10
C ALA A 18 6.25 9.43 2.77
N GLY A 19 6.65 10.08 1.67
CA GLY A 19 6.68 9.46 0.34
C GLY A 19 5.29 9.06 -0.18
N GLY A 20 5.19 7.96 -0.92
CA GLY A 20 3.94 7.42 -1.46
C GLY A 20 3.11 6.57 -0.47
N LEU A 21 3.54 6.46 0.78
CA LEU A 21 2.83 5.67 1.80
C LEU A 21 1.45 6.23 2.20
N PRO A 22 1.22 7.55 2.24
CA PRO A 22 -0.12 8.10 2.49
C PRO A 22 -1.15 7.64 1.47
N GLU A 23 -0.74 7.48 0.21
CA GLU A 23 -1.59 6.97 -0.87
C GLU A 23 -1.86 5.48 -0.67
N MET A 24 -0.82 4.66 -0.52
CA MET A 24 -0.99 3.20 -0.38
C MET A 24 -1.69 2.78 0.93
N LEU A 25 -1.44 3.46 2.04
CA LEU A 25 -2.04 3.15 3.34
C LEU A 25 -3.37 3.87 3.58
N HIS A 26 -3.92 4.53 2.55
CA HIS A 26 -5.16 5.27 2.65
C HIS A 26 -6.33 4.39 3.12
N GLN A 27 -7.42 5.00 3.59
CA GLN A 27 -8.63 4.30 4.02
C GLN A 27 -8.40 3.26 5.14
N GLY A 28 -7.28 3.38 5.86
CA GLY A 28 -6.96 2.53 7.00
C GLY A 28 -6.47 1.14 6.60
N ALA A 29 -5.78 0.99 5.47
CA ALA A 29 -4.99 -0.20 5.15
C ALA A 29 -3.68 -0.29 5.98
N GLY A 30 -3.33 0.77 6.70
CA GLY A 30 -2.26 0.81 7.69
C GLY A 30 -2.50 1.95 8.68
N VAL A 31 -1.60 2.07 9.66
CA VAL A 31 -1.60 3.20 10.59
C VAL A 31 -0.53 4.20 10.16
N LEU A 32 -0.95 5.43 9.86
CA LEU A 32 -0.06 6.53 9.53
C LEU A 32 0.18 7.41 10.76
N VAL A 33 1.44 7.74 11.01
CA VAL A 33 1.85 8.64 12.09
C VAL A 33 2.65 9.84 11.54
N PRO A 34 2.74 10.95 12.28
CA PRO A 34 3.58 12.08 11.87
C PRO A 34 5.05 11.67 11.69
N PRO A 35 5.76 12.23 10.70
CA PRO A 35 7.19 11.99 10.54
C PRO A 35 7.97 12.55 11.74
N ARG A 36 9.12 11.91 12.06
CA ARG A 36 10.01 12.28 13.18
C ARG A 36 9.32 12.25 14.56
N ASN A 37 8.25 11.48 14.70
CA ASN A 37 7.56 11.28 15.97
C ASN A 37 7.66 9.81 16.42
N PRO A 38 8.74 9.42 17.15
CA PRO A 38 8.94 8.04 17.57
C PRO A 38 7.89 7.56 18.58
N GLU A 39 7.37 8.44 19.43
CA GLU A 39 6.33 8.11 20.41
C GLU A 39 5.02 7.73 19.73
N ALA A 40 4.62 8.49 18.70
CA ALA A 40 3.44 8.17 17.90
C ALA A 40 3.59 6.83 17.18
N LEU A 41 4.77 6.52 16.64
CA LEU A 41 5.05 5.24 15.99
C LEU A 41 4.98 4.08 16.99
N ALA A 42 5.58 4.23 18.18
CA ALA A 42 5.52 3.24 19.23
C ALA A 42 4.07 2.98 19.69
N GLY A 43 3.28 4.04 19.88
CA GLY A 43 1.86 3.93 20.22
C GLY A 43 1.04 3.23 19.13
N ALA A 44 1.33 3.49 17.85
CA ALA A 44 0.69 2.80 16.74
C ALA A 44 0.98 1.30 16.74
N VAL A 45 2.25 0.92 16.91
CA VAL A 45 2.67 -0.50 17.01
C VAL A 45 2.00 -1.17 18.21
N GLN A 46 2.03 -0.54 19.39
CA GLN A 46 1.39 -1.07 20.58
C GLN A 46 -0.12 -1.29 20.37
N ARG A 47 -0.80 -0.32 19.76
CA ARG A 47 -2.23 -0.44 19.45
C ARG A 47 -2.52 -1.62 18.53
N ILE A 48 -1.72 -1.84 17.48
CA ILE A 48 -1.85 -3.00 16.57
C ILE A 48 -1.66 -4.33 17.30
N LEU A 49 -0.73 -4.38 18.26
CA LEU A 49 -0.46 -5.59 19.04
C LEU A 49 -1.60 -5.89 20.03
N CYS A 50 -2.11 -4.86 20.70
CA CYS A 50 -3.09 -4.99 21.79
C CYS A 50 -4.56 -5.00 21.34
N ASP A 51 -4.88 -4.58 20.12
CA ASP A 51 -6.25 -4.52 19.58
C ASP A 51 -6.42 -5.55 18.43
N PRO A 52 -7.00 -6.74 18.71
CA PRO A 52 -7.18 -7.78 17.71
C PRO A 52 -8.13 -7.39 16.58
N ASP A 53 -9.14 -6.58 16.87
CA ASP A 53 -10.15 -6.18 15.89
C ASP A 53 -9.58 -5.13 14.94
N LEU A 54 -8.80 -4.18 15.46
CA LEU A 54 -8.01 -3.28 14.63
C LEU A 54 -7.06 -4.08 13.73
N ARG A 55 -6.30 -5.03 14.29
CA ARG A 55 -5.37 -5.84 13.50
C ARG A 55 -6.08 -6.57 12.37
N ARG A 56 -7.24 -7.19 12.62
CA ARG A 56 -8.03 -7.87 11.59
C ARG A 56 -8.47 -6.89 10.50
N SER A 57 -9.02 -5.74 10.89
CA SER A 57 -9.49 -4.70 9.98
C SER A 57 -8.36 -4.15 9.08
N LEU A 58 -7.17 -3.93 9.64
CA LEU A 58 -6.00 -3.50 8.88
C LEU A 58 -5.60 -4.54 7.83
N VAL A 59 -5.54 -5.82 8.22
CA VAL A 59 -5.16 -6.91 7.30
C VAL A 59 -6.19 -7.07 6.17
N GLU A 60 -7.48 -7.04 6.48
CA GLU A 60 -8.54 -7.11 5.48
C GLU A 60 -8.44 -5.98 4.47
N ARG A 61 -8.20 -4.74 4.91
CA ARG A 61 -8.07 -3.59 4.01
C ARG A 61 -6.76 -3.63 3.22
N ALA A 62 -5.66 -4.04 3.85
CA ALA A 62 -4.37 -4.21 3.20
C ALA A 62 -4.42 -5.25 2.06
N SER A 63 -5.23 -6.30 2.20
CA SER A 63 -5.39 -7.30 1.13
C SER A 63 -5.94 -6.69 -0.18
N ARG A 64 -6.87 -5.73 -0.06
CA ARG A 64 -7.43 -5.01 -1.23
C ARG A 64 -6.39 -4.13 -1.90
N VAL A 65 -5.56 -3.45 -1.11
CA VAL A 65 -4.44 -2.66 -1.63
C VAL A 65 -3.45 -3.56 -2.38
N VAL A 66 -3.15 -4.76 -1.88
CA VAL A 66 -2.28 -5.71 -2.58
C VAL A 66 -2.87 -6.14 -3.92
N GLU A 67 -4.18 -6.35 -4.01
CA GLU A 67 -4.87 -6.66 -5.27
C GLU A 67 -4.83 -5.50 -6.28
N GLU A 68 -4.97 -4.26 -5.80
CA GLU A 68 -4.90 -3.05 -6.62
C GLU A 68 -3.49 -2.76 -7.13
N PHE A 69 -2.48 -2.91 -6.28
CA PHE A 69 -1.07 -2.65 -6.58
C PHE A 69 -0.30 -3.88 -7.10
N SER A 70 -1.01 -4.95 -7.46
CA SER A 70 -0.36 -6.17 -7.99
C SER A 70 0.45 -5.85 -9.24
N ALA A 71 1.64 -6.45 -9.32
CA ALA A 71 2.56 -6.25 -10.45
C ALA A 71 1.90 -6.63 -11.78
N GLU A 72 0.98 -7.60 -11.78
CA GLU A 72 0.18 -7.93 -12.97
C GLU A 72 -0.70 -6.77 -13.43
N ARG A 73 -1.34 -6.04 -12.51
CA ARG A 73 -2.24 -4.92 -12.83
C ARG A 73 -1.46 -3.72 -13.33
N MET A 74 -0.37 -3.36 -12.65
CA MET A 74 0.56 -2.32 -13.11
C MET A 74 1.13 -2.66 -14.50
N ALA A 75 1.54 -3.91 -14.73
CA ALA A 75 2.05 -4.35 -16.03
C ALA A 75 0.96 -4.34 -17.12
N ALA A 76 -0.29 -4.64 -16.78
CA ALA A 76 -1.42 -4.56 -17.72
C ALA A 76 -1.71 -3.11 -18.14
N GLU A 77 -1.73 -2.17 -17.20
CA GLU A 77 -1.94 -0.74 -17.48
C GLU A 77 -0.81 -0.16 -18.33
N VAL A 78 0.45 -0.42 -17.96
CA VAL A 78 1.61 0.03 -18.73
C VAL A 78 1.54 -0.52 -20.16
N ARG A 79 1.19 -1.80 -20.34
CA ARG A 79 1.03 -2.41 -21.66
C ARG A 79 -0.10 -1.78 -22.47
N SER A 80 -1.20 -1.41 -21.81
CA SER A 80 -2.32 -0.70 -22.45
C SER A 80 -1.87 0.64 -23.02
N VAL A 81 -1.12 1.42 -22.24
CA VAL A 81 -0.56 2.71 -22.68
C VAL A 81 0.36 2.51 -23.88
N TYR A 82 1.31 1.57 -23.83
CA TYR A 82 2.18 1.27 -24.98
C TYR A 82 1.37 0.88 -26.23
N ARG A 83 0.33 0.05 -26.08
CA ARG A 83 -0.54 -0.33 -27.21
C ARG A 83 -1.33 0.86 -27.76
N SER A 84 -1.73 1.81 -26.93
CA SER A 84 -2.47 3.02 -27.35
C SER A 84 -1.61 3.99 -28.16
N CYS A 85 -0.30 4.00 -27.93
CA CYS A 85 0.66 4.83 -28.68
C CYS A 85 1.26 4.10 -29.91
N ALA A 86 1.19 2.76 -29.96
CA ALA A 86 1.66 1.97 -31.10
C ALA A 86 1.04 2.33 -32.48
N PRO A 87 -0.24 2.74 -32.62
CA PRO A 87 -0.78 3.13 -33.93
C PRO A 87 -0.25 4.48 -34.47
N LEU A 88 0.54 5.24 -33.70
CA LEU A 88 1.09 6.54 -34.14
C LEU A 88 2.43 6.43 -34.90
N ILE A 89 2.95 5.22 -35.10
CA ILE A 89 4.28 5.00 -35.70
C ILE A 89 4.20 4.39 -37.12
N ASP A 90 3.02 3.93 -37.57
CA ASP A 90 2.80 3.32 -38.90
C ASP A 90 2.22 4.31 -39.94
N GLY A 91 2.52 5.61 -39.78
CA GLY A 91 2.14 6.66 -40.73
C GLY A 91 3.35 7.48 -41.19
N SER A 92 4.20 6.89 -42.05
CA SER A 92 5.17 7.59 -42.89
C SER A 92 4.89 7.28 -44.35
#